data_AF-A0A7L2S4V2-F1
#
_entry.id   AF-A0A7L2S4V2-F1
#
_cell.length_a   1.000
_cell.length_b   1.000
_cell.length_c   1.000
_cell.angle_alpha   90.00
_cell.angle_beta   90.00
_cell.angle_gamma   90.00
#
_symmetry.space_group_name_H-M   'P 1'
#
loop_
_entity.id
_entity.type
_entity.pdbx_description
1 polymer ?
#
loop_
_entity_poly.entity_id
_entity_poly.type
_entity_poly.pdbx_seq_one_letter_code
_entity_poly.pdbx_strand_id
1 'polypeptide(L)'
;MFAGVNVLIAVGSIIMVLGFLGCCGAVKESQCMLLLFFIGLLLIVILQITGGILGAVYKSQVEAAINLTLTANVDALKNTAGLYKEYQETFQEFERENQCCGLLTGPEDWGENFNKPSSKICQCEVENPSSSDLCTKYQGRYIYKNVSKMISLLFKD
;
A
#
# COMPACT_ATOMS: atom_id res chain seq x y z
N MET A 1 11.02 -2.42 1.62
CA MET A 1 10.27 -3.01 0.49
C MET A 1 10.23 -4.54 0.54
N PHE A 2 11.38 -5.24 0.68
CA PHE A 2 11.42 -6.72 0.72
C PHE A 2 10.51 -7.36 1.78
N ALA A 3 10.37 -6.75 2.96
CA ALA A 3 9.53 -7.29 4.03
C ALA A 3 8.05 -7.44 3.62
N GLY A 4 7.47 -6.45 2.95
CA GLY A 4 6.05 -6.49 2.54
C GLY A 4 5.77 -7.55 1.49
N VAL A 5 6.63 -7.66 0.47
CA VAL A 5 6.50 -8.68 -0.59
C VAL A 5 6.61 -10.09 -0.01
N ASN A 6 7.58 -10.32 0.88
CA ASN A 6 7.76 -11.62 1.53
C ASN A 6 6.53 -12.01 2.37
N VAL A 7 5.92 -11.06 3.07
CA VAL A 7 4.68 -11.29 3.83
C VAL A 7 3.51 -11.63 2.89
N LEU A 8 3.36 -10.90 1.77
CA LEU A 8 2.29 -11.17 0.80
C LEU A 8 2.42 -12.59 0.20
N ILE A 9 3.63 -13.00 -0.15
CA ILE A 9 3.92 -14.36 -0.66
C ILE A 9 3.59 -15.42 0.40
N ALA A 10 4.01 -15.18 1.66
CA ALA A 10 3.72 -16.10 2.75
C ALA A 10 2.20 -16.24 2.97
N VAL A 11 1.47 -15.13 3.06
CA VAL A 11 0.01 -15.13 3.23
C VAL A 11 -0.69 -15.84 2.07
N GLY A 12 -0.30 -15.53 0.82
CA GLY A 12 -0.87 -16.17 -0.37
C GLY A 12 -0.68 -17.68 -0.38
N SER A 13 0.50 -18.17 -0.01
CA SER A 13 0.76 -19.62 0.06
C SER A 13 -0.07 -20.31 1.14
N ILE A 14 -0.24 -19.69 2.32
CA ILE A 14 -1.10 -20.22 3.39
C ILE A 14 -2.56 -20.32 2.92
N ILE A 15 -3.08 -19.27 2.27
CA ILE A 15 -4.45 -19.26 1.74
C ILE A 15 -4.64 -20.37 0.71
N MET A 16 -3.68 -20.57 -0.20
CA MET A 16 -3.75 -21.64 -1.21
C MET A 16 -3.82 -23.03 -0.56
N VAL A 17 -2.99 -23.28 0.46
CA VAL A 17 -2.98 -24.57 1.18
C VAL A 17 -4.29 -24.79 1.92
N LEU A 18 -4.80 -23.78 2.64
CA LEU A 18 -6.08 -23.90 3.35
C LEU A 18 -7.25 -24.10 2.39
N GLY A 19 -7.26 -23.40 1.25
CA GLY A 19 -8.26 -23.60 0.20
C GLY A 19 -8.23 -25.00 -0.39
N PHE A 20 -7.05 -25.56 -0.65
CA PHE A 20 -6.88 -26.93 -1.12
C PHE A 20 -7.39 -27.94 -0.08
N LEU A 21 -7.02 -27.79 1.19
CA LEU A 21 -7.47 -28.66 2.27
C LEU A 21 -9.00 -28.60 2.46
N GLY A 22 -9.59 -27.41 2.38
CA GLY A 22 -11.04 -27.24 2.45
C GLY A 22 -11.76 -27.91 1.27
N CYS A 23 -11.32 -27.64 0.04
CA CYS A 23 -11.92 -28.20 -1.17
C CYS A 23 -11.78 -29.73 -1.23
N CYS A 24 -10.55 -30.26 -1.06
CA CYS A 24 -10.33 -31.70 -1.07
C CYS A 24 -10.95 -32.42 0.13
N GLY A 25 -10.99 -31.78 1.31
CA GLY A 25 -11.62 -32.32 2.51
C GLY A 25 -13.12 -32.54 2.33
N ALA A 26 -13.81 -31.58 1.67
CA ALA A 26 -15.23 -31.70 1.35
C ALA A 26 -15.50 -32.80 0.31
N VAL A 27 -14.72 -32.85 -0.78
CA VAL A 27 -14.91 -33.83 -1.86
C VAL A 27 -14.61 -35.25 -1.42
N LYS A 28 -13.57 -35.46 -0.59
CA LYS A 28 -13.16 -36.79 -0.12
C LYS A 28 -13.92 -37.27 1.12
N GLU A 29 -14.87 -36.49 1.64
CA GLU A 29 -15.58 -36.76 2.90
C GLU A 29 -14.61 -37.07 4.06
N SER A 30 -13.39 -36.53 4.00
CA SER A 30 -12.31 -36.86 4.92
C SER A 30 -12.38 -35.95 6.13
N GLN A 31 -12.91 -36.49 7.22
CA GLN A 31 -13.02 -35.78 8.50
C GLN A 31 -11.67 -35.22 8.99
N CYS A 32 -10.57 -35.95 8.76
CA CYS A 32 -9.22 -35.50 9.16
C CYS A 32 -8.77 -34.24 8.40
N MET A 33 -8.96 -34.18 7.07
CA MET A 33 -8.61 -32.99 6.28
C MET A 33 -9.50 -31.79 6.64
N LEU A 34 -10.79 -32.02 6.87
CA LEU A 34 -11.72 -30.96 7.27
C LEU A 34 -11.40 -30.42 8.68
N LEU A 35 -10.97 -31.29 9.60
CA LEU A 35 -10.55 -30.92 10.94
C LEU A 35 -9.26 -30.09 10.94
N LEU A 36 -8.27 -30.45 10.10
CA LEU A 36 -7.07 -29.64 9.90
C LEU A 36 -7.38 -28.25 9.35
N PHE A 37 -8.30 -28.17 8.39
CA PHE A 37 -8.79 -26.88 7.87
C PHE A 37 -9.43 -26.04 8.99
N PHE A 38 -10.31 -26.64 9.79
CA PHE A 38 -10.96 -25.95 10.91
C PHE A 38 -9.97 -25.44 11.96
N ILE A 39 -8.99 -26.27 12.36
CA ILE A 39 -7.94 -25.86 13.29
C ILE A 39 -7.11 -24.72 12.70
N GLY A 40 -6.74 -24.80 11.41
CA GLY A 40 -6.00 -23.75 10.72
C GLY A 40 -6.75 -22.41 10.72
N LEU A 41 -8.05 -22.42 10.42
CA LEU A 41 -8.89 -21.22 10.49
C LEU A 41 -8.98 -20.68 11.92
N LEU A 42 -9.16 -21.55 12.91
CA LEU A 42 -9.26 -21.15 14.32
C LEU A 42 -7.96 -20.47 14.79
N LEU A 43 -6.79 -20.99 14.41
CA LEU A 43 -5.50 -20.37 14.70
C LEU A 43 -5.36 -19.00 14.03
N ILE A 44 -5.81 -18.85 12.77
CA ILE A 44 -5.81 -17.56 12.08
C ILE A 44 -6.68 -16.55 12.82
N VAL A 45 -7.87 -16.96 13.28
CA VAL A 45 -8.76 -16.07 14.05
C VAL A 45 -8.07 -15.62 15.35
N ILE A 46 -7.45 -16.54 16.10
CA ILE A 46 -6.71 -16.16 17.32
C ILE A 46 -5.59 -15.17 17.00
N LEU A 47 -4.83 -15.38 15.92
CA LEU A 47 -3.79 -14.45 15.48
C LEU A 47 -4.35 -13.09 15.06
N GLN A 48 -5.49 -13.06 14.37
CA GLN A 48 -6.15 -11.81 13.97
C GLN A 48 -6.63 -11.02 15.19
N ILE A 49 -7.26 -11.66 16.17
CA ILE A 49 -7.70 -11.00 17.41
C ILE A 49 -6.49 -10.49 18.20
N THR A 50 -5.46 -11.32 18.34
CA THR A 50 -4.22 -10.93 19.04
C THR A 50 -3.55 -9.74 18.34
N GLY A 51 -3.40 -9.81 17.01
CA GLY A 51 -2.85 -8.73 16.20
C GLY A 51 -3.68 -7.46 16.28
N GLY A 52 -5.00 -7.56 16.28
CA GLY A 52 -5.91 -6.42 16.44
C GLY A 52 -5.78 -5.74 17.80
N ILE A 53 -5.73 -6.52 18.89
CA ILE A 53 -5.53 -5.99 20.24
C ILE A 53 -4.15 -5.32 20.35
N LEU A 54 -3.09 -5.98 19.90
CA LEU A 54 -1.74 -5.41 19.93
C LEU A 54 -1.64 -4.15 19.08
N GLY A 55 -2.27 -4.13 17.89
CA GLY A 55 -2.31 -2.95 17.03
C GLY A 55 -3.03 -1.77 17.68
N ALA A 56 -4.12 -2.02 18.40
CA ALA A 56 -4.85 -1.00 19.15
C ALA A 56 -4.06 -0.47 20.37
N VAL A 57 -3.47 -1.38 21.15
CA VAL A 57 -2.68 -1.01 22.35
C VAL A 57 -1.41 -0.26 21.99
N TYR A 58 -0.73 -0.67 20.92
CA TYR A 58 0.55 -0.09 20.49
C TYR A 58 0.39 0.92 19.35
N LYS A 59 -0.79 1.55 19.20
CA LYS A 59 -1.12 2.49 18.11
C LYS A 59 -0.02 3.54 17.89
N SER A 60 0.47 4.17 18.95
CA SER A 60 1.52 5.20 18.87
C SER A 60 2.86 4.68 18.35
N GLN A 61 3.23 3.45 18.72
CA GLN A 61 4.47 2.82 18.24
C GLN A 61 4.33 2.41 16.77
N VAL A 62 3.17 1.89 16.40
CA VAL A 62 2.85 1.55 15.00
C VAL A 62 2.89 2.80 14.13
N GLU A 63 2.27 3.90 14.59
CA GLU A 63 2.31 5.19 13.89
C GLU A 63 3.74 5.71 13.72
N ALA A 64 4.57 5.65 14.77
CA ALA A 64 5.97 6.05 14.70
C ALA A 64 6.77 5.19 13.69
N ALA A 65 6.59 3.86 13.72
CA ALA A 65 7.25 2.95 12.78
C ALA A 65 6.83 3.18 11.33
N ILE A 66 5.54 3.48 11.12
CA ILE A 66 5.00 3.82 9.80
C ILE A 66 5.55 5.16 9.32
N ASN A 67 5.59 6.19 10.16
CA ASN A 67 6.14 7.50 9.81
C ASN A 67 7.63 7.42 9.44
N LEU A 68 8.41 6.61 10.16
CA LEU A 68 9.80 6.34 9.81
C LEU A 68 9.92 5.67 8.44
N THR A 69 9.07 4.67 8.17
CA THR A 69 9.04 3.97 6.87
C THR A 69 8.64 4.91 5.73
N LEU A 70 7.65 5.76 5.95
CA LEU A 70 7.23 6.78 4.99
C LEU A 70 8.34 7.76 4.68
N THR A 71 9.05 8.23 5.70
CA THR A 71 10.15 9.18 5.52
C THR A 71 11.24 8.55 4.65
N ALA A 72 11.60 7.30 4.91
CA ALA A 72 12.54 6.55 4.07
C ALA A 72 12.05 6.37 2.62
N ASN A 73 10.74 6.16 2.42
CA ASN A 73 10.16 6.07 1.08
C ASN A 73 10.17 7.44 0.36
N VAL A 74 9.87 8.53 1.07
CA VAL A 74 9.99 9.90 0.53
C VAL A 74 11.45 10.20 0.16
N ASP A 75 12.40 9.79 0.97
CA ASP A 75 13.83 9.93 0.63
C ASP A 75 14.18 9.16 -0.64
N ALA A 76 13.60 7.97 -0.85
CA ALA A 76 13.76 7.21 -2.10
C ALA A 76 13.12 7.92 -3.31
N LEU A 77 12.00 8.64 -3.13
CA LEU A 77 11.39 9.46 -4.19
C LEU A 77 12.24 10.68 -4.54
N LYS A 78 12.87 11.32 -3.56
CA LYS A 78 13.77 12.46 -3.79
C LYS A 78 15.10 12.05 -4.39
N ASN A 79 15.53 10.82 -4.16
CA ASN A 79 16.83 10.35 -4.58
C ASN A 79 16.98 10.36 -6.11
N THR A 80 18.10 10.85 -6.61
CA THR A 80 18.40 10.91 -8.04
C THR A 80 19.25 9.72 -8.51
N ALA A 81 19.71 8.88 -7.59
CA ALA A 81 20.44 7.66 -7.91
C ALA A 81 19.56 6.68 -8.69
N GLY A 82 20.17 6.04 -9.69
CA GLY A 82 19.45 5.12 -10.59
C GLY A 82 18.80 3.92 -9.89
N LEU A 83 19.23 3.60 -8.66
CA LEU A 83 18.74 2.47 -7.87
C LEU A 83 17.25 2.58 -7.50
N TYR A 84 16.69 3.79 -7.49
CA TYR A 84 15.29 4.03 -7.09
C TYR A 84 14.35 4.29 -8.28
N LYS A 85 14.86 4.21 -9.52
CA LYS A 85 14.06 4.51 -10.73
C LYS A 85 12.85 3.59 -10.87
N GLU A 86 13.03 2.28 -10.68
CA GLU A 86 11.94 1.30 -10.76
C GLU A 86 10.83 1.61 -9.73
N TYR A 87 11.23 1.97 -8.51
CA TYR A 87 10.31 2.40 -7.47
C TYR A 87 9.57 3.70 -7.87
N GLN A 88 10.28 4.69 -8.39
CA GLN A 88 9.71 5.97 -8.83
C GLN A 88 8.73 5.81 -10.00
N GLU A 89 9.00 4.92 -10.96
CA GLU A 89 8.11 4.65 -12.08
C GLU A 89 6.85 3.92 -11.61
N THR A 90 7.00 2.88 -10.79
CA THR A 90 5.88 2.15 -10.18
C THR A 90 5.02 3.09 -9.32
N PHE A 91 5.65 3.99 -8.58
CA PHE A 91 4.93 4.93 -7.73
C PHE A 91 4.18 6.01 -8.53
N GLN A 92 4.72 6.47 -9.67
CA GLN A 92 3.98 7.34 -10.59
C GLN A 92 2.75 6.66 -11.19
N GLU A 93 2.84 5.35 -11.50
CA GLU A 93 1.67 4.58 -11.94
C GLU A 93 0.62 4.49 -10.84
N PHE A 94 1.03 4.21 -9.61
CA PHE A 94 0.15 4.22 -8.44
C PHE A 94 -0.54 5.57 -8.23
N GLU A 95 0.19 6.68 -8.34
CA GLU A 95 -0.35 8.05 -8.25
C GLU A 95 -1.42 8.31 -9.31
N ARG A 96 -1.19 7.84 -10.54
CA ARG A 96 -2.15 7.97 -11.65
C ARG A 96 -3.40 7.12 -11.44
N GLU A 97 -3.26 5.88 -10.99
CA GLU A 97 -4.39 4.98 -10.70
C GLU A 97 -5.25 5.49 -9.55
N ASN A 98 -4.62 6.06 -8.52
CA ASN A 98 -5.31 6.52 -7.31
C ASN A 98 -5.62 8.01 -7.31
N GLN A 99 -5.32 8.71 -8.40
CA GLN A 99 -5.58 10.14 -8.59
C GLN A 99 -5.07 10.98 -7.42
N CYS A 100 -3.84 10.68 -6.98
CA CYS A 100 -3.16 11.33 -5.87
C CYS A 100 -1.74 11.73 -6.25
N CYS A 101 -1.13 12.62 -5.46
CA CYS A 101 0.22 13.11 -5.66
C CYS A 101 0.97 13.08 -4.33
N GLY A 102 2.15 12.49 -4.30
CA GLY A 102 3.01 12.39 -3.13
C GLY A 102 2.50 11.43 -2.05
N LEU A 103 3.35 11.19 -1.07
CA LEU A 103 3.14 10.32 0.08
C LEU A 103 2.66 11.11 1.32
N LEU A 104 3.30 12.25 1.59
CA LEU A 104 3.14 13.06 2.79
C LEU A 104 2.83 14.52 2.47
N THR A 105 3.70 15.16 1.69
CA THR A 105 3.67 16.61 1.40
C THR A 105 3.29 16.91 -0.06
N GLY A 106 2.89 15.89 -0.81
CA GLY A 106 2.40 16.04 -2.17
C GLY A 106 3.54 16.16 -3.17
N PRO A 107 3.52 17.14 -4.09
CA PRO A 107 4.56 17.28 -5.12
C PRO A 107 5.96 17.52 -4.53
N GLU A 108 6.07 18.03 -3.31
CA GLU A 108 7.33 18.27 -2.60
C GLU A 108 8.07 16.97 -2.23
N ASP A 109 7.36 15.85 -2.12
CA ASP A 109 7.96 14.54 -1.82
C ASP A 109 8.89 14.06 -2.94
N TRP A 110 8.72 14.59 -4.16
CA TRP A 110 9.55 14.27 -5.32
C TRP A 110 10.84 15.08 -5.40
N GLY A 111 10.98 16.16 -4.61
CA GLY A 111 12.18 17.00 -4.61
C GLY A 111 12.59 17.47 -6.01
N GLU A 112 13.88 17.34 -6.35
CA GLU A 112 14.40 17.74 -7.66
C GLU A 112 13.88 16.87 -8.82
N ASN A 113 13.41 15.65 -8.54
CA ASN A 113 12.84 14.79 -9.58
C ASN A 113 11.56 15.38 -10.19
N PHE A 114 10.82 16.20 -9.42
CA PHE A 114 9.61 16.88 -9.88
C PHE A 114 9.89 17.78 -11.10
N ASN A 115 11.02 18.49 -11.12
CA ASN A 115 11.32 19.48 -12.16
C ASN A 115 12.00 18.90 -13.40
N LYS A 116 12.18 17.58 -13.47
CA LYS A 116 12.80 16.96 -14.64
C LYS A 116 11.89 17.13 -15.85
N PRO A 117 12.43 17.58 -17.01
CA PRO A 117 11.63 17.95 -18.19
C PRO A 117 10.80 16.79 -18.78
N SER A 118 11.15 15.55 -18.48
CA SER A 118 10.43 14.35 -18.93
C SER A 118 9.53 13.74 -17.86
N SER A 119 9.40 14.36 -16.68
CA SER A 119 8.65 13.78 -15.57
C SER A 119 7.15 14.08 -15.69
N LYS A 120 6.34 13.00 -15.77
CA LYS A 120 4.87 13.06 -15.68
C LYS A 120 4.37 12.91 -14.25
N ILE A 121 5.24 13.24 -13.30
CA ILE A 121 4.98 13.12 -11.86
C ILE A 121 3.70 13.87 -11.50
N CYS A 122 2.80 13.18 -10.82
CA CYS A 122 1.51 13.68 -10.39
C CYS A 122 0.60 14.26 -11.49
N GLN A 123 0.86 14.00 -12.77
CA GLN A 123 0.14 14.66 -13.88
C GLN A 123 -1.36 14.35 -13.82
N CYS A 124 -2.17 15.41 -13.85
CA CYS A 124 -3.63 15.35 -13.82
C CYS A 124 -4.19 15.94 -15.11
N GLU A 125 -4.98 15.14 -15.85
CA GLU A 125 -5.61 15.57 -17.10
C GLU A 125 -7.00 16.14 -16.81
N VAL A 126 -7.26 17.36 -17.24
CA VAL A 126 -8.54 18.05 -17.00
C VAL A 126 -9.46 17.80 -18.20
N GLU A 127 -10.03 16.61 -18.27
CA GLU A 127 -10.83 16.18 -19.43
C GLU A 127 -12.33 16.51 -19.28
N ASN A 128 -12.81 16.78 -18.05
CA ASN A 128 -14.24 17.00 -17.73
C ASN A 128 -14.47 17.95 -16.53
N PRO A 129 -15.67 18.54 -16.33
CA PRO A 129 -15.96 19.38 -15.15
C PRO A 129 -15.81 18.63 -13.82
N SER A 130 -15.96 17.30 -13.77
CA SER A 130 -15.69 16.51 -12.56
C SER A 130 -14.19 16.37 -12.25
N SER A 131 -13.30 16.56 -13.24
CA SER A 131 -11.85 16.50 -13.04
C SER A 131 -11.27 17.80 -12.45
N SER A 132 -12.00 18.92 -12.51
CA SER A 132 -11.55 20.19 -11.91
C SER A 132 -11.46 20.12 -10.39
N ASP A 133 -12.26 19.28 -9.75
CA ASP A 133 -12.27 19.14 -8.29
C ASP A 133 -11.10 18.27 -7.77
N LEU A 134 -10.51 17.46 -8.65
CA LEU A 134 -9.41 16.54 -8.35
C LEU A 134 -8.03 17.13 -8.68
N CYS A 135 -7.95 18.02 -9.67
CA CYS A 135 -6.70 18.65 -10.10
C CYS A 135 -6.47 20.02 -9.43
N THR A 136 -5.22 20.38 -9.21
CA THR A 136 -4.80 21.73 -8.80
C THR A 136 -3.61 22.19 -9.64
N LYS A 137 -3.48 23.50 -9.85
CA LYS A 137 -2.35 24.06 -10.62
C LYS A 137 -1.16 24.26 -9.68
N TYR A 138 -0.05 23.61 -9.98
CA TYR A 138 1.21 23.72 -9.23
C TYR A 138 2.38 23.92 -10.20
N GLN A 139 3.16 24.98 -10.00
CA GLN A 139 4.31 25.35 -10.86
C GLN A 139 3.99 25.32 -12.38
N GLY A 140 2.79 25.79 -12.76
CA GLY A 140 2.38 25.89 -14.16
C GLY A 140 1.75 24.62 -14.76
N ARG A 141 1.75 23.48 -14.05
CA ARG A 141 1.11 22.22 -14.48
C ARG A 141 -0.09 21.84 -13.60
N TYR A 142 -1.03 21.06 -14.14
CA TYR A 142 -2.11 20.46 -13.35
C TYR A 142 -1.63 19.15 -12.72
N ILE A 143 -1.78 19.05 -11.41
CA ILE A 143 -1.43 17.88 -10.62
C ILE A 143 -2.60 17.41 -9.76
N TYR A 144 -2.58 16.17 -9.32
CA TYR A 144 -3.56 15.69 -8.35
C TYR A 144 -3.46 16.46 -7.03
N LYS A 145 -4.61 16.92 -6.53
CA LYS A 145 -4.71 17.72 -5.31
C LYS A 145 -4.52 16.91 -4.03
N ASN A 146 -4.94 15.64 -4.04
CA ASN A 146 -4.93 14.78 -2.86
C ASN A 146 -3.59 14.08 -2.68
N VAL A 147 -3.11 13.99 -1.44
CA VAL A 147 -1.98 13.13 -1.08
C VAL A 147 -2.40 11.66 -0.99
N SER A 148 -1.45 10.74 -1.13
CA SER A 148 -1.71 9.30 -1.01
C SER A 148 -2.33 8.99 0.35
N LYS A 149 -3.61 8.61 0.37
CA LYS A 149 -4.38 8.34 1.59
C LYS A 149 -4.02 7.01 2.28
N MET A 150 -2.95 6.34 1.86
CA MET A 150 -2.58 4.98 2.27
C MET A 150 -2.59 4.78 3.80
N ILE A 151 -2.29 5.83 4.58
CA ILE A 151 -2.25 5.76 6.06
C ILE A 151 -3.43 6.48 6.71
N SER A 152 -3.97 7.53 6.08
CA SER A 152 -5.14 8.24 6.61
C SER A 152 -6.38 7.34 6.78
N LEU A 153 -6.46 6.24 6.02
CA LEU A 153 -7.52 5.24 6.17
C LEU A 153 -7.23 4.20 7.27
N LEU A 154 -5.98 4.01 7.68
CA LEU A 154 -5.59 3.02 8.69
C LEU A 154 -5.73 3.54 10.13
N PHE A 155 -5.76 4.86 10.34
CA PHE A 155 -5.77 5.49 11.68
C PHE A 155 -6.94 6.44 11.93
N LYS A 156 -7.92 6.47 11.02
CA LYS A 156 -9.13 7.27 11.22
C LYS A 156 -10.07 6.55 12.18
N ASP A 157 -10.02 6.93 13.44
CA ASP A 157 -11.10 6.68 14.41
C ASP A 157 -12.35 7.48 14.02
#